data_AF-A0A349R3C3-F1
#
_entry.id   AF-A0A349R3C3-F1
#
_cell.length_a   1.000
_cell.length_b   1.000
_cell.length_c   1.000
_cell.angle_alpha   90.00
_cell.angle_beta   90.00
_cell.angle_gamma   90.00
#
_symmetry.space_group_name_H-M   'P 1'
#
loop_
_entity.id
_entity.type
_entity.pdbx_description
1 polymer ?
#
loop_
_entity_poly.entity_id
_entity_poly.type
_entity_poly.pdbx_seq_one_letter_code
_entity_poly.pdbx_strand_id
1 'polypeptide(L)'
;MSDINRFFWRCAGVHQETLEKYPEEHSKYTAIGATIFFTGLFASLSGGYAMYFVFSGGTFDWLLAIVFGIIWGLAIFNMDRYIVLSINKSKSGFMQLLQALPRILLAILIGLVISRPLELKIFDKEIRENLRVRFLADQRAKIDTLNSTFNKKYANEVALLKATTTERDSLESSIKNDRTKLNYEIFGNKTTETSGVMGYGPYAKMKEEELKKKEGYLDTLRNKITTQQNAIRQKQKFEGILDQKVLSNASLDSAVNVAGFA
;
A
#
# COMPACT_ATOMS: atom_id res chain seq x y z
N MET A 1 -19.46 18.77 54.76
CA MET A 1 -19.71 18.60 53.31
C MET A 1 -18.38 18.35 52.62
N SER A 2 -18.30 17.42 51.67
CA SER A 2 -17.04 17.12 50.96
C SER A 2 -16.69 18.24 49.97
N ASP A 3 -15.41 18.59 49.85
CA ASP A 3 -14.91 19.60 48.90
C ASP A 3 -15.29 19.28 47.44
N ILE A 4 -15.45 17.99 47.13
CA ILE A 4 -15.92 17.46 45.85
C ILE A 4 -17.34 17.93 45.51
N ASN A 5 -18.28 17.91 46.48
CA ASN A 5 -19.65 18.38 46.22
C ASN A 5 -19.65 19.88 45.91
N ARG A 6 -18.85 20.66 46.65
CA ARG A 6 -18.71 22.10 46.47
C ARG A 6 -18.09 22.45 45.11
N PHE A 7 -17.15 21.64 44.62
CA PHE A 7 -16.61 21.73 43.26
C PHE A 7 -17.70 21.49 42.20
N PHE A 8 -18.46 20.40 42.30
CA PHE A 8 -19.52 20.11 41.32
C PHE A 8 -20.66 21.14 41.34
N TRP A 9 -21.01 21.70 42.50
CA TRP A 9 -21.97 22.81 42.57
C TRP A 9 -21.47 24.06 41.84
N ARG A 10 -20.16 24.35 41.94
CA ARG A 10 -19.54 25.43 41.17
C ARG A 10 -19.58 25.15 39.66
N CYS A 11 -19.40 23.89 39.25
CA CYS A 11 -19.55 23.47 37.85
C CYS A 11 -20.99 23.59 37.36
N ALA A 12 -21.98 23.25 38.19
CA ALA A 12 -23.40 23.41 37.88
C ALA A 12 -23.83 24.89 37.79
N GLY A 13 -23.03 25.83 38.31
CA GLY A 13 -23.31 27.25 38.29
C GLY A 13 -24.41 27.71 39.24
N VAL A 14 -24.64 26.96 40.32
CA VAL A 14 -25.68 27.24 41.32
C VAL A 14 -25.13 28.13 42.43
N HIS A 15 -25.97 28.98 43.01
CA HIS A 15 -25.60 29.78 44.17
C HIS A 15 -25.47 28.88 45.41
N GLN A 16 -24.24 28.70 45.91
CA GLN A 16 -23.88 27.73 46.95
C GLN A 16 -24.62 27.98 48.27
N GLU A 17 -24.75 29.24 48.69
CA GLU A 17 -25.42 29.61 49.95
C GLU A 17 -26.92 29.30 49.95
N THR A 18 -27.58 29.38 48.80
CA THR A 18 -28.99 28.96 48.68
C THR A 18 -29.11 27.45 48.72
N LEU A 19 -28.20 26.74 48.03
CA LEU A 19 -28.26 25.30 47.96
C LEU A 19 -27.97 24.64 49.32
N GLU A 20 -27.06 25.20 50.12
CA GLU A 20 -26.76 24.75 51.50
C GLU A 20 -27.98 24.73 52.42
N LYS A 21 -29.02 25.51 52.13
CA LYS A 21 -30.28 25.54 52.91
C LYS A 21 -31.23 24.38 52.57
N TYR A 22 -31.01 23.67 51.45
CA TYR A 22 -31.91 22.61 50.95
C TYR A 22 -31.15 21.30 50.71
N PRO A 23 -31.02 20.45 51.75
CA PRO A 23 -30.19 19.25 51.68
C PRO A 23 -30.67 18.21 50.67
N GLU A 24 -31.97 18.16 50.37
CA GLU A 24 -32.54 17.21 49.40
C GLU A 24 -32.12 17.49 47.95
N GLU A 25 -31.80 18.75 47.61
CA GLU A 25 -31.42 19.15 46.26
C GLU A 25 -29.91 18.98 45.98
N HIS A 26 -29.10 18.71 47.00
CA HIS A 26 -27.65 18.53 46.87
C HIS A 26 -27.26 17.47 45.84
N SER A 27 -27.86 16.28 45.94
CA SER A 27 -27.52 15.13 45.07
C SER A 27 -27.78 15.47 43.60
N LYS A 28 -28.89 16.16 43.32
CA LYS A 28 -29.30 16.55 41.97
C LYS A 28 -28.35 17.56 41.34
N TYR A 29 -27.97 18.62 42.05
CA TYR A 29 -27.03 19.61 41.51
C TYR A 29 -25.59 19.10 41.46
N THR A 30 -25.20 18.19 42.35
CA THR A 30 -23.93 17.45 42.21
C THR A 30 -23.94 16.61 40.93
N ALA A 31 -25.04 15.89 40.64
CA ALA A 31 -25.16 15.11 39.41
C ALA A 31 -25.13 16.00 38.15
N ILE A 32 -25.85 17.11 38.12
CA ILE A 32 -25.81 18.08 37.01
C ILE A 32 -24.37 18.59 36.81
N GLY A 33 -23.72 19.05 37.88
CA GLY A 33 -22.34 19.54 37.83
C GLY A 33 -21.33 18.48 37.36
N ALA A 34 -21.51 17.23 37.78
CA ALA A 34 -20.69 16.11 37.35
C ALA A 34 -20.87 15.83 35.85
N THR A 35 -22.10 15.83 35.32
CA THR A 35 -22.33 15.62 33.89
C THR A 35 -21.69 16.70 33.03
N ILE A 36 -21.76 17.96 33.44
CA ILE A 36 -21.14 19.08 32.71
C ILE A 36 -19.62 18.97 32.75
N PHE A 37 -19.05 18.65 33.91
CA PHE A 37 -17.61 18.47 34.08
C PHE A 37 -17.07 17.32 33.22
N PHE A 38 -17.69 16.14 33.27
CA PHE A 38 -17.26 14.99 32.46
C PHE A 38 -17.43 15.25 30.96
N THR A 39 -18.47 15.98 30.55
CA THR A 39 -18.64 16.40 29.14
C THR A 39 -17.46 17.26 28.68
N GLY A 40 -17.08 18.28 29.46
CA GLY A 40 -15.92 19.13 29.15
C GLY A 40 -14.59 18.36 29.21
N LEU A 41 -14.43 17.43 30.15
CA LEU A 41 -13.22 16.60 30.28
C LEU A 41 -13.03 15.68 29.07
N PHE A 42 -14.08 14.96 28.66
CA PHE A 42 -14.01 14.09 27.48
C PHE A 42 -13.83 14.91 26.20
N ALA A 43 -14.45 16.09 26.10
CA ALA A 43 -14.20 17.01 24.99
C ALA A 43 -12.75 17.50 24.95
N SER A 44 -12.13 17.78 26.10
CA SER A 44 -10.71 18.15 26.19
C SER A 44 -9.80 17.03 25.68
N LEU A 45 -10.01 15.80 26.18
CA LEU A 45 -9.22 14.63 25.78
C LEU A 45 -9.41 14.31 24.29
N SER A 46 -10.65 14.38 23.81
CA SER A 46 -11.02 14.24 22.41
C SER A 46 -10.33 15.28 21.51
N GLY A 47 -10.51 16.56 21.83
CA GLY A 47 -9.98 17.67 21.04
C GLY A 47 -8.45 17.67 21.03
N GLY A 48 -7.83 17.35 22.18
CA GLY A 48 -6.38 17.18 22.29
C GLY A 48 -5.88 16.01 21.45
N TYR A 49 -6.55 14.85 21.50
CA TYR A 49 -6.19 13.69 20.68
C TYR A 49 -6.34 13.97 19.17
N ALA A 50 -7.43 14.63 18.77
CA ALA A 50 -7.63 15.03 17.39
C ALA A 50 -6.54 16.00 16.91
N MET A 51 -6.20 17.01 17.72
CA MET A 51 -5.13 17.95 17.41
C MET A 51 -3.76 17.26 17.34
N TYR A 52 -3.47 16.33 18.25
CA TYR A 52 -2.25 15.52 18.20
C TYR A 52 -2.15 14.70 16.91
N PHE A 53 -3.26 14.11 16.47
CA PHE A 53 -3.29 13.32 15.23
C PHE A 53 -3.09 14.20 13.98
N VAL A 54 -3.75 15.35 13.91
CA VAL A 54 -3.66 16.28 12.77
C VAL A 54 -2.25 16.86 12.61
N PHE A 55 -1.56 17.14 13.72
CA PHE A 55 -0.22 17.73 13.72
C PHE A 55 0.90 16.72 13.98
N SER A 56 0.60 15.41 13.86
CA SER A 56 1.59 14.36 14.14
C SER A 56 2.81 14.51 13.23
N GLY A 57 4.00 14.64 13.82
CA GLY A 57 5.26 14.85 13.10
C GLY A 57 5.88 16.24 13.25
N GLY A 58 5.21 17.19 13.91
CA GLY A 58 5.80 18.48 14.31
C GLY A 58 6.56 18.38 15.64
N THR A 59 7.63 19.15 15.83
CA THR A 59 8.46 19.15 17.06
C THR A 59 7.73 19.58 18.35
N PHE A 60 6.55 20.22 18.23
CA PHE A 60 5.76 20.75 19.35
C PHE A 60 4.29 20.24 19.36
N ASP A 61 4.02 19.13 18.68
CA ASP A 61 2.70 18.54 18.52
C ASP A 61 1.98 18.21 19.84
N TRP A 62 2.68 17.59 20.79
CA TRP A 62 2.13 17.23 22.11
C TRP A 62 1.73 18.46 22.93
N LEU A 63 2.50 19.55 22.85
CA LEU A 63 2.25 20.77 23.60
C LEU A 63 1.04 21.50 23.04
N LEU A 64 0.95 21.61 21.70
CA LEU A 64 -0.21 22.17 21.02
C LEU A 64 -1.47 21.36 21.32
N ALA A 65 -1.38 20.03 21.34
CA ALA A 65 -2.49 19.14 21.67
C ALA A 65 -3.02 19.37 23.10
N ILE A 66 -2.14 19.51 24.09
CA ILE A 66 -2.54 19.76 25.48
C ILE A 66 -3.19 21.14 25.62
N VAL A 67 -2.54 22.19 25.09
CA VAL A 67 -3.06 23.56 25.20
C VAL A 67 -4.40 23.68 24.49
N PHE A 68 -4.50 23.15 23.27
CA PHE A 68 -5.74 23.14 22.52
C PHE A 68 -6.83 22.33 23.21
N GLY A 69 -6.51 21.13 23.72
CA GLY A 69 -7.44 20.30 24.47
C GLY A 69 -8.02 21.03 25.68
N ILE A 70 -7.18 21.72 26.47
CA ILE A 70 -7.63 22.53 27.62
C ILE A 70 -8.57 23.65 27.17
N ILE A 71 -8.17 24.44 26.17
CA ILE A 71 -9.00 25.56 25.66
C ILE A 71 -10.33 25.04 25.12
N TRP A 72 -10.29 23.96 24.36
CA TRP A 72 -11.48 23.35 23.75
C TRP A 72 -12.41 22.76 24.81
N GLY A 73 -11.87 22.00 25.76
CA GLY A 73 -12.64 21.46 26.88
C GLY A 73 -13.28 22.54 27.74
N LEU A 74 -12.57 23.65 27.99
CA LEU A 74 -13.11 24.82 28.68
C LEU A 74 -14.23 25.51 27.89
N ALA A 75 -14.08 25.63 26.57
CA ALA A 75 -15.12 26.19 25.71
C ALA A 75 -16.41 25.33 25.75
N ILE A 76 -16.28 24.01 25.62
CA ILE A 76 -17.40 23.07 25.69
C ILE A 76 -18.03 23.07 27.09
N PHE A 77 -17.21 23.07 28.14
CA PHE A 77 -17.67 23.18 29.52
C PHE A 77 -18.47 24.48 29.75
N ASN A 78 -17.98 25.62 29.25
CA ASN A 78 -18.65 26.90 29.39
C ASN A 78 -19.99 26.92 28.62
N MET A 79 -20.00 26.39 27.39
CA MET A 79 -21.20 26.29 26.57
C MET A 79 -22.25 25.36 27.19
N ASP A 80 -21.87 24.16 27.64
CA ASP A 80 -22.78 23.19 28.27
C ASP A 80 -23.36 23.77 29.58
N ARG A 81 -22.53 24.46 30.37
CA ARG A 81 -22.98 25.19 31.56
C ARG A 81 -23.96 26.31 31.21
N TYR A 82 -23.70 27.10 30.18
CA TYR A 82 -24.61 28.16 29.75
C TYR A 82 -25.96 27.60 29.28
N ILE A 83 -25.95 26.53 28.49
CA ILE A 83 -27.18 25.88 28.02
C ILE A 83 -28.01 25.41 29.20
N VAL A 84 -27.42 24.66 30.13
CA VAL A 84 -28.13 24.14 31.32
C VAL A 84 -28.72 25.25 32.18
N LEU A 85 -28.00 26.36 32.36
CA LEU A 85 -28.48 27.52 33.11
C LEU A 85 -29.58 28.32 32.37
N SER A 86 -29.58 28.28 31.03
CA SER A 86 -30.56 28.99 30.20
C SER A 86 -31.91 28.25 30.05
N ILE A 87 -31.99 26.99 30.48
CA ILE A 87 -33.22 26.20 30.43
C ILE A 87 -34.20 26.73 31.48
N ASN A 88 -35.21 27.46 31.00
CA ASN A 88 -36.31 27.94 31.82
C ASN A 88 -37.33 26.82 32.02
N LYS A 89 -37.45 26.34 33.27
CA LYS A 89 -38.42 25.30 33.68
C LYS A 89 -39.89 25.67 33.47
N SER A 90 -40.21 26.94 33.18
CA SER A 90 -41.60 27.42 33.02
C SER A 90 -42.17 27.28 31.60
N LYS A 91 -41.40 26.77 30.62
CA LYS A 91 -41.85 26.62 29.22
C LYS A 91 -42.28 25.18 28.89
N SER A 92 -43.18 25.04 27.91
CA SER A 92 -43.68 23.77 27.35
C SER A 92 -42.54 22.78 27.04
N GLY A 93 -42.77 21.49 27.26
CA GLY A 93 -41.76 20.42 27.08
C GLY A 93 -41.10 20.38 25.70
N PHE A 94 -41.81 20.82 24.65
CA PHE A 94 -41.23 20.95 23.31
C PHE A 94 -40.15 22.05 23.22
N MET A 95 -40.33 23.16 23.94
CA MET A 95 -39.35 24.25 23.99
C MET A 95 -38.09 23.84 24.77
N GLN A 96 -38.25 22.97 25.78
CA GLN A 96 -37.13 22.39 26.53
C GLN A 96 -36.31 21.44 25.64
N LEU A 97 -36.98 20.64 24.81
CA LEU A 97 -36.31 19.78 23.81
C LEU A 97 -35.53 20.60 22.79
N LEU A 98 -36.12 21.70 22.27
CA LEU A 98 -35.47 22.60 21.31
C LEU A 98 -34.25 23.32 21.92
N GLN A 99 -34.29 23.65 23.21
CA GLN A 99 -33.16 24.21 23.95
C GLN A 99 -32.05 23.19 24.23
N ALA A 100 -32.37 21.89 24.31
CA ALA A 100 -31.41 20.80 24.48
C ALA A 100 -30.77 20.33 23.15
N LEU A 101 -31.37 20.66 22.01
CA LEU A 101 -30.94 20.26 20.66
C LEU A 101 -29.48 20.64 20.32
N PRO A 102 -28.98 21.85 20.66
CA PRO A 102 -27.57 22.20 20.46
C PRO A 102 -26.59 21.23 21.13
N ARG A 103 -26.96 20.67 22.29
CA ARG A 103 -26.15 19.68 23.03
C ARG A 103 -26.03 18.37 22.26
N ILE A 104 -27.13 17.92 21.64
CA ILE A 104 -27.15 16.70 20.82
C ILE A 104 -26.31 16.88 19.55
N LEU A 105 -26.45 18.03 18.88
CA LEU A 105 -25.63 18.34 17.70
C LEU A 105 -24.13 18.38 18.03
N LEU A 106 -23.77 19.01 19.16
CA LEU A 106 -22.38 19.07 19.63
C LEU A 106 -21.82 17.68 19.93
N ALA A 107 -22.61 16.81 20.58
CA ALA A 107 -22.21 15.44 20.89
C ALA A 107 -21.98 14.60 19.61
N ILE A 108 -22.84 14.74 18.60
CA ILE A 108 -22.68 14.07 17.30
C ILE A 108 -21.41 14.57 16.59
N LEU A 109 -21.19 15.90 16.59
CA LEU A 109 -20.02 16.51 15.95
C LEU A 109 -18.71 16.02 16.60
N ILE A 110 -18.66 15.99 17.94
CA ILE A 110 -17.51 15.45 18.69
C ILE A 110 -17.32 13.96 18.35
N GLY A 111 -18.40 13.17 18.32
CA GLY A 111 -18.33 11.75 17.96
C GLY A 111 -17.75 11.51 16.55
N LEU A 112 -18.16 12.31 15.56
CA LEU A 112 -17.64 12.22 14.19
C LEU A 112 -16.18 12.65 14.08
N VAL A 113 -15.78 13.71 14.80
CA VAL A 113 -14.39 14.20 14.76
C VAL A 113 -13.44 13.21 15.44
N ILE A 114 -13.86 12.52 16.50
CA ILE A 114 -13.06 11.47 17.17
C ILE A 114 -13.00 10.19 16.33
N SER A 115 -14.12 9.79 15.70
CA SER A 115 -14.22 8.48 15.07
C SER A 115 -13.29 8.33 13.87
N ARG A 116 -13.15 9.37 13.04
CA ARG A 116 -12.31 9.35 11.82
C ARG A 116 -10.82 9.06 12.07
N PRO A 117 -10.10 9.80 12.93
CA PRO A 117 -8.69 9.51 13.18
C PRO A 117 -8.48 8.16 13.87
N LEU A 118 -9.39 7.74 14.77
CA LEU A 118 -9.33 6.41 15.40
C LEU A 118 -9.56 5.28 14.38
N GLU A 119 -10.54 5.45 13.48
CA GLU A 119 -10.83 4.54 12.36
C GLU A 119 -9.58 4.37 11.48
N LEU A 120 -8.98 5.48 11.03
CA LEU A 120 -7.76 5.42 10.23
C LEU A 120 -6.60 4.79 11.00
N LYS A 121 -6.45 5.05 12.30
CA LYS A 121 -5.35 4.52 13.10
C LYS A 121 -5.49 3.02 13.39
N ILE A 122 -6.71 2.53 13.65
CA ILE A 122 -6.94 1.10 13.88
C ILE A 122 -6.79 0.30 12.58
N PHE A 123 -7.24 0.88 11.46
CA PHE A 123 -7.14 0.24 10.14
C PHE A 123 -5.85 0.55 9.40
N ASP A 124 -4.93 1.34 9.97
CA ASP A 124 -3.67 1.76 9.35
C ASP A 124 -2.87 0.57 8.78
N LYS A 125 -2.81 -0.54 9.53
CA LYS A 125 -2.15 -1.78 9.06
C LYS A 125 -2.86 -2.40 7.85
N GLU A 126 -4.18 -2.48 7.88
CA GLU A 126 -4.98 -3.07 6.80
C GLU A 126 -4.98 -2.18 5.56
N ILE A 127 -5.04 -0.86 5.74
CA ILE A 127 -4.93 0.13 4.66
C ILE A 127 -3.58 -0.02 3.97
N ARG A 128 -2.48 -0.04 4.72
CA ARG A 128 -1.13 -0.21 4.15
C ARG A 128 -0.99 -1.50 3.36
N GLU A 129 -1.51 -2.62 3.86
CA GLU A 129 -1.44 -3.90 3.15
C GLU A 129 -2.26 -3.88 1.86
N ASN A 130 -3.50 -3.36 1.91
CA ASN A 130 -4.31 -3.21 0.71
C ASN A 130 -3.67 -2.27 -0.31
N LEU A 131 -3.05 -1.18 0.16
CA LEU A 131 -2.32 -0.23 -0.68
C LEU A 131 -1.12 -0.91 -1.35
N ARG A 132 -0.37 -1.71 -0.59
CA ARG A 132 0.77 -2.50 -1.07
C ARG A 132 0.35 -3.45 -2.18
N VAL A 133 -0.73 -4.21 -1.98
CA VAL A 133 -1.30 -5.11 -3.00
C VAL A 133 -1.74 -4.34 -4.24
N ARG A 134 -2.42 -3.19 -4.07
CA ARG A 134 -2.84 -2.34 -5.19
C ARG A 134 -1.67 -1.79 -6.00
N PHE A 135 -0.64 -1.26 -5.34
CA PHE A 135 0.57 -0.76 -6.02
C PHE A 135 1.31 -1.86 -6.79
N LEU A 136 1.36 -3.07 -6.24
CA LEU A 136 1.94 -4.22 -6.96
C LEU A 136 1.09 -4.63 -8.16
N ALA A 137 -0.24 -4.64 -8.02
CA ALA A 137 -1.15 -4.96 -9.10
C ALA A 137 -1.08 -3.93 -10.24
N ASP A 138 -1.07 -2.64 -9.91
CA ASP A 138 -0.98 -1.55 -10.89
C ASP A 138 0.34 -1.58 -11.67
N GLN A 139 1.46 -1.81 -10.97
CA GLN A 139 2.75 -1.99 -11.64
C GLN A 139 2.78 -3.20 -12.57
N ARG A 140 2.21 -4.34 -12.15
CA ARG A 140 2.10 -5.52 -13.02
C ARG A 140 1.26 -5.22 -14.26
N ALA A 141 0.11 -4.59 -14.09
CA ALA A 141 -0.74 -4.19 -15.22
C ALA A 141 0.00 -3.25 -16.19
N LYS A 142 0.80 -2.31 -15.67
CA LYS A 142 1.62 -1.40 -16.48
C LYS A 142 2.73 -2.14 -17.24
N ILE A 143 3.37 -3.12 -16.61
CA ILE A 143 4.39 -3.98 -17.26
C ILE A 143 3.74 -4.85 -18.34
N ASP A 144 2.58 -5.45 -18.05
CA ASP A 144 1.88 -6.34 -18.98
C ASP A 144 1.37 -5.59 -20.21
N THR A 145 0.79 -4.39 -20.00
CA THR A 145 0.35 -3.53 -21.11
C THR A 145 1.52 -3.07 -21.98
N LEU A 146 2.66 -2.73 -21.37
CA LEU A 146 3.85 -2.32 -22.11
C LEU A 146 4.44 -3.51 -22.90
N ASN A 147 4.58 -4.68 -22.28
CA ASN A 147 5.06 -5.91 -22.95
C ASN A 147 4.13 -6.35 -24.09
N SER A 148 2.81 -6.28 -23.88
CA SER A 148 1.81 -6.59 -24.91
C SER A 148 1.92 -5.62 -26.09
N THR A 149 2.08 -4.32 -25.81
CA THR A 149 2.24 -3.29 -26.85
C THR A 149 3.54 -3.49 -27.63
N PHE A 150 4.64 -3.79 -26.95
CA PHE A 150 5.92 -4.11 -27.56
C PHE A 150 5.84 -5.34 -28.46
N ASN A 151 5.28 -6.44 -27.94
CA ASN A 151 5.14 -7.68 -28.70
C ASN A 151 4.26 -7.51 -29.94
N LYS A 152 3.24 -6.65 -29.89
CA LYS A 152 2.43 -6.30 -31.07
C LYS A 152 3.23 -5.48 -32.08
N LYS A 153 3.97 -4.46 -31.63
CA LYS A 153 4.73 -3.55 -32.50
C LYS A 153 5.92 -4.25 -33.18
N TYR A 154 6.60 -5.15 -32.48
CA TYR A 154 7.79 -5.86 -32.95
C TYR A 154 7.54 -7.35 -33.21
N ALA A 155 6.28 -7.75 -33.42
CA ALA A 155 5.86 -9.15 -33.59
C ALA A 155 6.70 -9.91 -34.62
N ASN A 156 6.95 -9.28 -35.77
CA ASN A 156 7.71 -9.88 -36.86
C ASN A 156 9.18 -10.13 -36.49
N GLU A 157 9.81 -9.21 -35.76
CA GLU A 157 11.21 -9.34 -35.35
C GLU A 157 11.39 -10.40 -34.27
N VAL A 158 10.47 -10.45 -33.31
CA VAL A 158 10.45 -11.48 -32.26
C VAL A 158 10.18 -12.86 -32.89
N ALA A 159 9.25 -12.94 -33.84
CA ALA A 159 8.98 -14.18 -34.58
C ALA A 159 10.18 -14.65 -35.40
N LEU A 160 10.89 -13.72 -36.06
CA LEU A 160 12.08 -14.03 -36.85
C LEU A 160 13.25 -14.48 -35.97
N LEU A 161 13.47 -13.84 -34.82
CA LEU A 161 14.44 -14.31 -33.83
C LEU A 161 14.09 -15.72 -33.37
N LYS A 162 12.82 -15.97 -33.03
CA LYS A 162 12.35 -17.29 -32.59
C LYS A 162 12.56 -18.35 -33.66
N ALA A 163 12.26 -18.05 -34.92
CA ALA A 163 12.50 -18.96 -36.04
C ALA A 163 13.99 -19.28 -36.20
N THR A 164 14.86 -18.26 -36.13
CA THR A 164 16.31 -18.42 -36.23
C THR A 164 16.87 -19.22 -35.04
N THR A 165 16.34 -19.05 -33.83
CA THR A 165 16.73 -19.87 -32.67
C THR A 165 16.31 -21.32 -32.81
N THR A 166 15.12 -21.60 -33.35
CA THR A 166 14.66 -22.97 -33.61
C THR A 166 15.51 -23.65 -34.69
N GLU A 167 15.89 -22.91 -35.74
CA GLU A 167 16.80 -23.40 -36.78
C GLU A 167 18.18 -23.74 -36.21
N ARG A 168 18.72 -22.89 -35.32
CA ARG A 168 19.96 -23.20 -34.60
C ARG A 168 19.81 -24.49 -33.77
N ASP A 169 18.73 -24.64 -33.02
CA ASP A 169 18.53 -25.81 -32.13
C ASP A 169 18.40 -27.12 -32.92
N SER A 170 17.70 -27.09 -34.05
CA SER A 170 17.58 -28.26 -34.93
C SER A 170 18.93 -28.62 -35.56
N LEU A 171 19.71 -27.61 -35.99
CA LEU A 171 21.04 -27.81 -36.54
C LEU A 171 22.03 -28.34 -35.51
N GLU A 172 22.01 -27.81 -34.28
CA GLU A 172 22.85 -28.28 -33.18
C GLU A 172 22.54 -29.74 -32.82
N SER A 173 21.26 -30.11 -32.81
CA SER A 173 20.84 -31.51 -32.64
C SER A 173 21.32 -32.40 -33.80
N SER A 174 21.22 -31.94 -35.05
CA SER A 174 21.74 -32.65 -36.21
C SER A 174 23.25 -32.86 -36.13
N ILE A 175 24.02 -31.82 -35.79
CA ILE A 175 25.48 -31.89 -35.62
C ILE A 175 25.85 -32.91 -34.54
N LYS A 176 25.12 -32.94 -33.42
CA LYS A 176 25.35 -33.94 -32.36
C LYS A 176 25.14 -35.38 -32.87
N ASN A 177 24.09 -35.60 -33.65
CA ASN A 177 23.82 -36.89 -34.26
C ASN A 177 24.90 -37.28 -35.28
N ASP A 178 25.30 -36.34 -36.15
CA ASP A 178 26.32 -36.56 -37.17
C ASP A 178 27.69 -36.84 -36.55
N ARG A 179 28.06 -36.15 -35.46
CA ARG A 179 29.27 -36.45 -34.67
C ARG A 179 29.24 -37.87 -34.11
N THR A 180 28.08 -38.33 -33.65
CA THR A 180 27.91 -39.70 -33.16
C THR A 180 28.11 -40.72 -34.29
N LYS A 181 27.56 -40.45 -35.48
CA LYS A 181 27.75 -41.29 -36.68
C LYS A 181 29.20 -41.30 -37.15
N LEU A 182 29.90 -40.17 -37.11
CA LEU A 182 31.33 -40.09 -37.45
C LEU A 182 32.16 -40.91 -36.46
N ASN A 183 31.87 -40.83 -35.16
CA ASN A 183 32.54 -41.66 -34.17
C ASN A 183 32.32 -43.15 -34.45
N TYR A 184 31.09 -43.58 -34.77
CA TYR A 184 30.82 -44.97 -35.13
C TYR A 184 31.54 -45.43 -36.40
N GLU A 185 31.71 -44.54 -37.38
CA GLU A 185 32.53 -44.80 -38.57
C GLU A 185 34.00 -45.04 -38.20
N ILE A 186 34.59 -44.14 -37.40
CA ILE A 186 36.00 -44.22 -37.00
C ILE A 186 36.28 -45.47 -36.16
N PHE A 187 35.39 -45.81 -35.23
CA PHE A 187 35.53 -46.96 -34.34
C PHE A 187 35.06 -48.30 -34.96
N GLY A 188 34.53 -48.30 -36.19
CA GLY A 188 34.11 -49.51 -36.90
C GLY A 188 32.82 -50.15 -36.36
N ASN A 189 31.95 -49.40 -35.68
CA ASN A 189 30.64 -49.90 -35.25
C ASN A 189 29.69 -49.98 -36.44
N LYS A 190 29.23 -51.18 -36.79
CA LYS A 190 28.34 -51.40 -37.94
C LYS A 190 26.90 -50.99 -37.62
N THR A 191 26.39 -50.01 -38.35
CA THR A 191 25.00 -49.54 -38.35
C THR A 191 24.47 -49.51 -39.79
N THR A 192 23.22 -49.12 -40.00
CA THR A 192 22.64 -48.94 -41.34
C THR A 192 23.35 -47.87 -42.19
N GLU A 193 24.11 -46.97 -41.55
CA GLU A 193 24.73 -45.79 -42.18
C GLU A 193 26.26 -45.73 -42.00
N THR A 194 26.89 -46.79 -41.50
CA THR A 194 28.35 -46.86 -41.26
C THR A 194 28.97 -48.08 -41.92
N SER A 195 30.22 -47.96 -42.39
CA SER A 195 30.91 -49.05 -43.09
C SER A 195 31.25 -50.25 -42.19
N GLY A 196 31.33 -50.03 -40.86
CA GLY A 196 31.72 -51.06 -39.90
C GLY A 196 33.20 -51.44 -39.97
N VAL A 197 34.02 -50.67 -40.68
CA VAL A 197 35.47 -50.86 -40.77
C VAL A 197 36.15 -49.82 -39.90
N MET A 198 36.99 -50.27 -38.97
CA MET A 198 37.74 -49.37 -38.09
C MET A 198 38.80 -48.60 -38.89
N GLY A 199 38.86 -47.28 -38.68
CA GLY A 199 39.89 -46.42 -39.26
C GLY A 199 39.35 -45.15 -39.90
N TYR A 200 40.27 -44.24 -40.22
CA TYR A 200 39.95 -42.97 -40.85
C TYR A 200 40.00 -43.11 -42.38
N GLY A 201 38.89 -43.60 -42.96
CA GLY A 201 38.75 -43.80 -44.40
C GLY A 201 38.17 -42.60 -45.16
N PRO A 202 38.03 -42.70 -46.49
CA PRO A 202 37.44 -41.65 -47.33
C PRO A 202 36.02 -41.22 -46.89
N TYR A 203 35.20 -42.16 -46.41
CA TYR A 203 33.86 -41.87 -45.89
C TYR A 203 33.89 -41.10 -44.56
N ALA A 204 34.83 -41.41 -43.67
CA ALA A 204 35.03 -40.65 -42.42
C ALA A 204 35.44 -39.20 -42.73
N LYS A 205 36.37 -39.02 -43.68
CA LYS A 205 36.80 -37.69 -44.14
C LYS A 205 35.66 -36.87 -44.75
N MET A 206 34.81 -37.49 -45.57
CA MET A 206 33.63 -36.83 -46.14
C MET A 206 32.63 -36.38 -45.07
N LYS A 207 32.33 -37.26 -44.10
CA LYS A 207 31.45 -36.95 -42.95
C LYS A 207 32.02 -35.82 -42.08
N GLU A 208 33.34 -35.77 -41.89
CA GLU A 208 34.01 -34.69 -41.17
C GLU A 208 33.93 -33.34 -41.92
N GLU A 209 34.15 -33.33 -43.24
CA GLU A 209 34.00 -32.10 -44.04
C GLU A 209 32.56 -31.56 -44.01
N GLU A 210 31.56 -32.45 -44.06
CA GLU A 210 30.15 -32.05 -43.93
C GLU A 210 29.85 -31.48 -42.54
N LEU A 211 30.36 -32.13 -41.47
CA LEU A 211 30.27 -31.63 -40.10
C LEU A 211 30.89 -30.25 -39.95
N LYS A 212 32.08 -30.03 -40.51
CA LYS A 212 32.77 -28.73 -40.47
C LYS A 212 31.96 -27.63 -41.17
N LYS A 213 31.30 -27.94 -42.29
CA LYS A 213 30.39 -27.00 -42.97
C LYS A 213 29.18 -26.65 -42.11
N LYS A 214 28.56 -27.65 -41.47
CA LYS A 214 27.42 -27.46 -40.55
C LYS A 214 27.82 -26.65 -39.32
N GLU A 215 28.99 -26.90 -38.75
CA GLU A 215 29.56 -26.13 -37.63
C GLU A 215 29.81 -24.66 -38.02
N GLY A 216 30.41 -24.43 -39.19
CA GLY A 216 30.57 -23.07 -39.72
C GLY A 216 29.23 -22.34 -39.91
N TYR A 217 28.21 -23.02 -40.43
CA TYR A 217 26.87 -22.45 -40.55
C TYR A 217 26.23 -22.17 -39.17
N LEU A 218 26.40 -23.08 -38.19
CA LEU A 218 25.94 -22.88 -36.81
C LEU A 218 26.53 -21.61 -36.19
N ASP A 219 27.81 -21.33 -36.43
CA ASP A 219 28.46 -20.11 -35.94
C ASP A 219 27.88 -18.85 -36.60
N THR A 220 27.56 -18.90 -37.90
CA THR A 220 26.86 -17.78 -38.56
C THR A 220 25.47 -17.53 -37.96
N LEU A 221 24.71 -18.60 -37.68
CA LEU A 221 23.40 -18.50 -37.02
C LEU A 221 23.52 -17.93 -35.61
N ARG A 222 24.53 -18.35 -34.82
CA ARG A 222 24.80 -17.82 -33.48
C ARG A 222 25.08 -16.32 -33.52
N ASN A 223 25.93 -15.86 -34.45
CA ASN A 223 26.23 -14.44 -34.62
C ASN A 223 24.99 -13.62 -35.03
N LYS A 224 24.15 -14.18 -35.92
CA LYS A 224 22.88 -13.56 -36.32
C LYS A 224 21.91 -13.43 -35.14
N ILE A 225 21.77 -14.47 -34.32
CA ILE A 225 20.95 -14.47 -33.10
C ILE A 225 21.43 -13.39 -32.13
N THR A 226 22.73 -13.32 -31.83
CA THR A 226 23.29 -12.31 -30.93
C THR A 226 23.01 -10.89 -31.42
N THR A 227 23.16 -10.64 -32.72
CA THR A 227 22.87 -9.33 -33.33
C THR A 227 21.40 -8.96 -33.18
N GLN A 228 20.49 -9.89 -33.48
CA GLN A 228 19.05 -9.69 -33.34
C GLN A 228 18.62 -9.49 -31.88
N GLN A 229 19.19 -10.25 -30.95
CA GLN A 229 18.95 -10.08 -29.51
C GLN A 229 19.37 -8.71 -29.02
N ASN A 230 20.54 -8.23 -29.47
CA ASN A 230 21.02 -6.89 -29.11
C ASN A 230 20.12 -5.79 -29.65
N ALA A 231 19.65 -5.92 -30.91
CA ALA A 231 18.71 -4.97 -31.50
C ALA A 231 17.36 -4.92 -30.73
N ILE A 232 16.80 -6.09 -30.39
CA ILE A 232 15.57 -6.18 -29.60
C ILE A 232 15.79 -5.59 -28.20
N ARG A 233 16.92 -5.86 -27.56
CA ARG A 233 17.25 -5.33 -26.23
C ARG A 233 17.37 -3.80 -26.25
N GLN A 234 17.96 -3.21 -27.28
CA GLN A 234 18.00 -1.75 -27.45
C GLN A 234 16.59 -1.17 -27.62
N LYS A 235 15.71 -1.83 -28.37
CA LYS A 235 14.31 -1.43 -28.52
C LYS A 235 13.54 -1.54 -27.20
N GLN A 236 13.75 -2.61 -26.43
CA GLN A 236 13.17 -2.76 -25.09
C GLN A 236 13.65 -1.66 -24.14
N LYS A 237 14.92 -1.23 -24.26
CA LYS A 237 15.44 -0.08 -23.51
C LYS A 237 14.77 1.22 -23.93
N PHE A 238 14.65 1.48 -25.23
CA PHE A 238 14.03 2.69 -25.78
C PHE A 238 12.55 2.82 -25.37
N GLU A 239 11.81 1.71 -25.38
CA GLU A 239 10.40 1.66 -24.97
C GLU A 239 10.22 1.65 -23.44
N GLY A 240 11.31 1.73 -22.67
CA GLY A 240 11.29 1.82 -21.21
C GLY A 240 10.93 0.51 -20.48
N ILE A 241 10.85 -0.62 -21.19
CA ILE A 241 10.54 -1.95 -20.60
C ILE A 241 11.61 -2.34 -19.59
N LEU A 242 12.89 -2.07 -19.90
CA LEU A 242 14.02 -2.40 -19.04
C LEU A 242 14.18 -1.43 -17.86
N ASP A 243 13.52 -0.27 -17.91
CA ASP A 243 13.55 0.72 -16.84
C ASP A 243 12.44 0.47 -15.80
N GLN A 244 11.42 -0.32 -16.16
CA GLN A 244 10.39 -0.79 -15.24
C GLN A 244 10.96 -1.86 -14.29
N LYS A 245 11.60 -1.42 -13.21
CA LYS A 245 11.93 -2.28 -12.08
C LYS A 245 10.72 -2.37 -11.16
N VAL A 246 10.33 -3.59 -10.80
CA VAL A 246 9.40 -3.81 -9.67
C VAL A 246 10.01 -3.15 -8.45
N LEU A 247 9.28 -2.22 -7.82
CA LEU A 247 9.73 -1.54 -6.60
C LEU A 247 10.24 -2.59 -5.59
N SER A 248 11.47 -2.38 -5.11
CA SER A 248 12.01 -3.14 -3.97
C SER A 248 11.11 -2.94 -2.75
N ASN A 249 11.07 -3.91 -1.84
CA ASN A 249 10.27 -3.85 -0.62
C ASN A 249 10.45 -2.51 0.12
N ALA A 250 11.67 -2.00 0.21
CA ALA A 250 11.97 -0.71 0.86
C ALA A 250 11.35 0.51 0.14
N SER A 251 11.36 0.51 -1.19
CA SER A 251 10.74 1.59 -1.98
C SER A 251 9.21 1.51 -2.00
N LEU A 252 8.67 0.29 -1.91
CA LEU A 252 7.23 0.05 -1.79
C LEU A 252 6.73 0.51 -0.41
N ASP A 253 7.48 0.22 0.65
CA ASP A 253 7.17 0.67 2.01
C ASP A 253 7.24 2.20 2.13
N SER A 254 8.20 2.84 1.46
CA SER A 254 8.27 4.31 1.37
C SER A 254 7.05 4.90 0.64
N ALA A 255 6.67 4.36 -0.51
CA ALA A 255 5.49 4.83 -1.25
C ALA A 255 4.19 4.63 -0.46
N VAL A 256 4.05 3.49 0.23
CA VAL A 256 2.90 3.19 1.07
C VAL A 256 2.84 4.09 2.31
N ASN A 257 3.98 4.42 2.91
CA ASN A 257 4.02 5.34 4.06
C ASN A 257 3.67 6.78 3.67
N VAL A 258 4.06 7.24 2.47
CA VAL A 258 3.69 8.58 1.98
C VAL A 258 2.19 8.65 1.64
N ALA A 259 1.64 7.60 1.04
CA ALA A 259 0.24 7.58 0.62
C ALA A 259 -0.75 7.13 1.70
N GLY A 260 -0.29 6.47 2.77
CA GLY A 260 -1.14 6.02 3.89
C GLY A 260 -1.49 7.11 4.90
N PHE A 261 -0.77 8.25 4.87
CA PHE A 261 -0.95 9.38 5.80
C PHE A 261 -1.30 10.72 5.12
N ALA A 262 -1.39 10.74 3.79
CA ALA A 262 -1.89 11.88 3.00
C ALA A 262 -3.40 11.73 2.74
#